data_AF-A0A2G6KW25-F1
#
_entry.id   AF-A0A2G6KW25-F1
#
_cell.length_a   1.000
_cell.length_b   1.000
_cell.length_c   1.000
_cell.angle_alpha   90.00
_cell.angle_beta   90.00
_cell.angle_gamma   90.00
#
_symmetry.space_group_name_H-M   'P 1'
#
loop_
_entity.id
_entity.type
_entity.pdbx_description
1 polymer ?
#
loop_
_entity_poly.entity_id
_entity_poly.type
_entity_poly.pdbx_seq_one_letter_code
_entity_poly.pdbx_strand_id
1 'polypeptide(L)'
;MWRFRAFFIASVKREVKSRYVNSGMGVVWLFLNPVLQLLIYYFVFEKIFQIKFNSLAGQDFIAFVAVGLWPWVAFSEGLLSGTNAIDKHQDLLKKMQVPRALLVLIEVCVPFLIHFLGFVFILVVLLLFGQSLALWWLP
;
A
#
# COMPACT_ATOMS: atom_id res chain seq x y z
N MET A 1 20.41 17.40 -2.19
CA MET A 1 19.31 16.62 -1.56
C MET A 1 19.25 16.78 -0.03
N TRP A 2 20.37 16.80 0.70
CA TRP A 2 20.36 16.95 2.17
C TRP A 2 19.77 18.26 2.72
N ARG A 3 19.84 19.38 1.98
CA ARG A 3 19.20 20.66 2.34
C ARG A 3 17.66 20.62 2.40
N PHE A 4 17.01 19.65 1.75
CA PHE A 4 15.56 19.54 1.68
C PHE A 4 14.98 18.41 2.54
N ARG A 5 15.76 17.79 3.45
CA ARG A 5 15.29 16.65 4.26
C ARG A 5 14.10 17.03 5.16
N ALA A 6 14.18 18.19 5.82
CA ALA A 6 13.08 18.68 6.65
C ALA A 6 11.83 18.96 5.79
N PHE A 7 12.01 19.55 4.60
CA PHE A 7 10.92 19.78 3.65
C PHE A 7 10.31 18.46 3.15
N PHE A 8 11.13 17.46 2.83
CA PHE A 8 10.69 16.13 2.39
C PHE A 8 9.85 15.45 3.47
N ILE A 9 10.37 15.35 4.70
CA ILE A 9 9.66 14.70 5.82
C ILE A 9 8.36 15.44 6.14
N ALA A 10 8.39 16.78 6.17
CA ALA A 10 7.19 17.58 6.42
C ALA A 10 6.14 17.39 5.31
N SER A 11 6.58 17.34 4.04
CA SER A 11 5.69 17.12 2.90
C SER A 11 5.10 15.71 2.91
N VAL A 12 5.91 14.67 3.14
CA VAL A 12 5.43 13.28 3.26
C VAL A 12 4.41 13.16 4.41
N LYS A 13 4.72 13.72 5.59
CA LYS A 13 3.80 13.68 6.75
C LYS A 13 2.49 14.40 6.44
N ARG A 14 2.56 15.56 5.78
CA ARG A 14 1.37 16.31 5.34
C ARG A 14 0.55 15.49 4.34
N GLU A 15 1.21 14.80 3.42
CA GLU A 15 0.54 14.05 2.37
C GLU A 15 -0.15 12.79 2.90
N VAL A 16 0.52 12.05 3.80
CA VAL A 16 -0.09 10.96 4.57
C VAL A 16 -1.30 11.48 5.35
N LYS A 17 -1.14 12.63 6.04
CA LYS A 17 -2.25 13.26 6.76
C LYS A 17 -3.40 13.64 5.83
N SER A 18 -3.11 14.20 4.65
CA SER A 18 -4.13 14.59 3.67
C SER A 18 -4.97 13.40 3.20
N ARG A 19 -4.33 12.25 2.93
CA ARG A 19 -5.01 11.04 2.47
C ARG A 19 -5.92 10.42 3.54
N TYR A 20 -5.61 10.55 4.83
CA TYR A 20 -6.32 9.81 5.90
C TYR A 20 -7.03 10.66 6.96
N VAL A 21 -6.75 11.96 7.07
CA VAL A 21 -7.23 12.81 8.18
C VAL A 21 -8.29 13.83 7.73
N ASN A 22 -8.40 14.14 6.44
CA ASN A 22 -9.45 15.05 5.95
C ASN A 22 -10.83 14.39 5.78
N SER A 23 -10.93 13.07 5.92
CA SER A 23 -12.22 12.38 6.04
C SER A 23 -12.23 11.67 7.38
N GLY A 24 -13.24 11.91 8.23
CA GLY A 24 -13.41 11.17 9.49
C GLY A 24 -13.48 9.65 9.30
N MET A 25 -13.67 9.18 8.06
CA MET A 25 -13.66 7.77 7.65
C MET A 25 -12.31 7.30 7.08
N GLY A 26 -11.29 8.16 6.99
CA GLY A 26 -10.02 7.82 6.34
C GLY A 26 -9.26 6.70 7.07
N VAL A 27 -9.18 6.75 8.40
CA VAL A 27 -8.55 5.68 9.18
C VAL A 27 -9.30 4.35 9.03
N VAL A 28 -10.64 4.38 9.02
CA VAL A 28 -11.46 3.18 8.75
C VAL A 28 -11.17 2.63 7.35
N TRP A 29 -11.03 3.50 6.35
CA TRP A 29 -10.72 3.13 4.98
C TRP A 29 -9.37 2.42 4.83
N LEU A 30 -8.38 2.78 5.64
CA LEU A 30 -7.06 2.13 5.66
C LEU A 30 -7.17 0.64 5.98
N PHE A 31 -8.09 0.24 6.87
CA PHE A 31 -8.33 -1.15 7.24
C PHE A 31 -9.38 -1.81 6.36
N LEU A 32 -10.40 -1.06 5.93
CA LEU A 32 -11.50 -1.58 5.14
C LEU A 32 -11.04 -2.01 3.75
N ASN A 33 -10.17 -1.24 3.10
CA ASN A 33 -9.69 -1.55 1.74
C ASN A 33 -8.96 -2.92 1.68
N PRO A 34 -7.94 -3.20 2.52
CA PRO A 34 -7.34 -4.54 2.62
C PRO A 34 -8.32 -5.67 2.89
N VAL A 35 -9.30 -5.47 3.78
CA VAL A 35 -10.29 -6.49 4.14
C VAL A 35 -11.25 -6.77 2.98
N LEU A 36 -11.75 -5.73 2.32
CA LEU A 36 -12.58 -5.88 1.12
C LEU A 36 -11.83 -6.59 0.00
N GLN A 37 -10.56 -6.24 -0.19
CA GLN A 37 -9.72 -6.85 -1.19
C GLN A 37 -9.50 -8.34 -0.92
N LEU A 38 -9.24 -8.72 0.34
CA LEU A 38 -9.21 -10.13 0.76
C LEU A 38 -10.56 -10.84 0.55
N LEU A 39 -11.68 -10.22 0.91
CA LEU A 39 -13.01 -10.79 0.72
C LEU A 39 -13.33 -11.03 -0.75
N ILE A 40 -12.98 -10.08 -1.62
CA ILE A 40 -13.16 -10.21 -3.08
C ILE A 40 -12.32 -11.37 -3.59
N TYR A 41 -11.04 -11.47 -3.20
CA TYR A 41 -10.21 -12.59 -3.63
C TYR A 41 -10.71 -13.93 -3.10
N TYR A 42 -11.06 -14.01 -1.82
CA TYR A 42 -11.67 -15.19 -1.24
C TYR A 42 -12.92 -15.61 -2.04
N PHE A 43 -13.85 -14.69 -2.27
CA PHE A 43 -15.08 -14.98 -3.00
C PHE A 43 -14.82 -15.43 -4.45
N VAL A 44 -13.97 -14.71 -5.19
CA VAL A 44 -13.66 -15.03 -6.59
C VAL A 44 -12.96 -16.39 -6.69
N PHE A 45 -11.91 -16.63 -5.91
CA PHE A 45 -11.14 -17.87 -6.03
C PHE A 45 -11.85 -19.10 -5.45
N GLU A 46 -12.62 -18.93 -4.37
CA GLU A 46 -13.39 -20.02 -3.79
C GLU A 46 -14.67 -20.33 -4.57
N LYS A 47 -15.50 -19.32 -4.86
CA LYS A 47 -16.84 -19.54 -5.42
C LYS A 47 -16.82 -19.65 -6.95
N ILE A 48 -16.02 -18.84 -7.63
CA ILE A 48 -15.99 -18.84 -9.10
C ILE A 48 -15.02 -19.90 -9.61
N PHE A 49 -13.78 -19.89 -9.10
CA PHE A 49 -12.76 -20.84 -9.56
C PHE A 49 -12.84 -22.21 -8.87
N GLN A 50 -13.68 -22.38 -7.83
CA GLN A 50 -13.85 -23.64 -7.11
C GLN A 50 -12.52 -24.24 -6.64
N ILE A 51 -11.50 -23.40 -6.42
CA ILE A 51 -10.22 -23.85 -5.91
C ILE A 51 -10.47 -24.18 -4.45
N LYS A 52 -10.67 -25.47 -4.16
CA LYS A 52 -10.71 -25.95 -2.78
C LYS A 52 -9.35 -25.65 -2.19
N PHE A 53 -9.27 -24.63 -1.33
CA PHE A 53 -8.06 -24.23 -0.61
C PHE A 53 -7.41 -25.39 0.19
N ASN A 54 -8.12 -26.51 0.32
CA ASN A 54 -7.67 -27.73 0.96
C ASN A 54 -6.88 -28.72 0.06
N SER A 55 -6.80 -28.50 -1.27
CA SER A 55 -6.31 -29.52 -2.22
C SER A 55 -4.91 -29.29 -2.79
N LEU A 56 -4.24 -28.18 -2.46
CA LEU A 56 -2.82 -27.97 -2.78
C LEU A 56 -2.01 -28.01 -1.48
N ALA A 57 -1.78 -29.21 -0.98
CA ALA A 57 -0.68 -29.55 -0.07
C ALA A 57 -0.42 -28.59 1.12
N GLY A 58 -1.44 -28.19 1.86
CA GLY A 58 -1.26 -27.39 3.09
C GLY A 58 -0.70 -25.98 2.86
N GLN A 59 -0.82 -25.45 1.64
CA GLN A 59 -0.34 -24.11 1.28
C GLN A 59 -1.53 -23.13 1.24
N ASP A 60 -1.55 -22.17 2.15
CA ASP A 60 -2.57 -21.13 2.23
C ASP A 60 -2.49 -20.22 0.98
N PHE A 61 -3.27 -20.53 -0.05
CA PHE A 61 -3.41 -19.72 -1.27
C PHE A 61 -3.70 -18.24 -0.96
N ILE A 62 -4.40 -17.98 0.15
CA ILE A 62 -4.67 -16.63 0.67
C ILE A 62 -3.36 -15.90 1.05
N ALA A 63 -2.40 -16.60 1.65
CA ALA A 63 -1.09 -16.04 1.98
C ALA A 63 -0.26 -15.77 0.72
N PHE A 64 -0.29 -16.67 -0.28
CA PHE A 64 0.39 -16.45 -1.57
C PHE A 64 -0.15 -15.21 -2.30
N VAL A 65 -1.48 -15.08 -2.39
CA VAL A 65 -2.11 -13.92 -3.02
C VAL A 65 -1.87 -12.64 -2.21
N ALA A 66 -1.94 -12.70 -0.87
CA ALA A 66 -1.66 -11.54 -0.03
C ALA A 66 -0.23 -11.02 -0.21
N VAL A 67 0.75 -11.91 -0.31
CA VAL A 67 2.17 -11.54 -0.47
C VAL A 67 2.48 -11.04 -1.89
N GLY A 68 1.97 -11.70 -2.93
CA GLY A 68 2.27 -11.30 -4.31
C GLY A 68 1.55 -10.02 -4.75
N LEU A 69 0.38 -9.75 -4.20
CA LEU A 69 -0.49 -8.70 -4.71
C LEU A 69 -0.23 -7.34 -4.06
N TRP A 70 0.26 -7.32 -2.82
CA TRP A 70 0.58 -6.07 -2.12
C TRP A 70 1.67 -5.23 -2.80
N PRO A 71 2.83 -5.80 -3.20
CA PRO A 71 3.85 -5.07 -3.94
C PRO A 71 3.33 -4.51 -5.26
N TRP A 72 2.47 -5.25 -5.95
CA TRP A 72 1.85 -4.81 -7.20
C TRP A 72 0.92 -3.61 -6.99
N VAL A 73 0.05 -3.67 -5.98
CA VAL A 73 -0.85 -2.54 -5.65
C VAL A 73 -0.03 -1.31 -5.24
N ALA A 74 0.99 -1.48 -4.40
CA ALA A 74 1.89 -0.41 -4.01
C ALA A 74 2.60 0.23 -5.21
N PHE A 75 3.08 -0.60 -6.15
CA PHE A 75 3.71 -0.14 -7.38
C PHE A 75 2.73 0.61 -8.29
N SER A 76 1.56 0.05 -8.54
CA SER A 76 0.53 0.66 -9.39
C SER A 76 0.08 2.03 -8.87
N GLU A 77 -0.21 2.13 -7.57
CA GLU A 77 -0.57 3.40 -6.94
C GLU A 77 0.59 4.39 -6.90
N GLY A 78 1.81 3.90 -6.66
CA GLY A 78 3.03 4.70 -6.70
C GLY A 78 3.26 5.32 -8.09
N LEU A 79 3.11 4.52 -9.14
CA LEU A 79 3.27 4.96 -10.53
C LEU A 79 2.24 6.03 -10.92
N LEU A 80 0.97 5.80 -10.58
CA LEU A 80 -0.11 6.77 -10.85
C LEU A 80 0.06 8.05 -10.03
N SER A 81 0.44 7.94 -8.75
CA SER A 81 0.69 9.10 -7.88
C SER A 81 1.89 9.91 -8.36
N GLY A 82 2.97 9.24 -8.79
CA GLY A 82 4.17 9.87 -9.34
C GLY A 82 3.90 10.61 -10.66
N THR A 83 3.07 10.04 -11.53
CA THR A 83 2.69 10.67 -12.82
C THR A 83 1.94 11.98 -12.60
N ASN A 84 1.05 12.02 -11.60
CA ASN A 84 0.26 13.21 -11.25
C ASN A 84 0.97 14.18 -10.29
N ALA A 85 2.20 13.87 -9.87
CA ALA A 85 2.88 14.62 -8.82
C ALA A 85 3.18 16.08 -9.19
N ILE A 86 3.49 16.34 -10.46
CA ILE A 86 3.83 17.70 -10.92
C ILE A 86 2.59 18.59 -10.93
N ASP A 87 1.47 18.08 -11.45
CA ASP A 87 0.20 18.82 -11.51
C ASP A 87 -0.31 19.12 -10.09
N LYS A 88 -0.23 18.13 -9.20
CA LYS A 88 -0.64 18.29 -7.80
C LYS A 88 0.15 19.35 -7.04
N HIS A 89 1.43 19.54 -7.36
CA HIS A 89 2.32 20.50 -6.69
C HIS A 89 2.62 21.73 -7.56
N GLN A 90 1.81 22.00 -8.59
CA GLN A 90 2.04 23.10 -9.54
C GLN A 90 2.11 24.47 -8.84
N ASP A 91 1.28 24.72 -7.84
CA ASP A 91 1.28 25.98 -7.10
C ASP A 91 2.51 26.15 -6.20
N LEU A 92 3.10 25.06 -5.73
CA LEU A 92 4.35 25.09 -4.99
C LEU A 92 5.50 25.47 -5.93
N LEU A 93 5.53 24.90 -7.14
CA LEU A 93 6.54 25.21 -8.15
C LEU A 93 6.51 26.67 -8.61
N LYS A 94 5.34 27.31 -8.57
CA LYS A 94 5.21 28.76 -8.84
C LYS A 94 5.77 29.64 -7.71
N LYS A 95 5.78 29.15 -6.47
CA LYS A 95 6.16 29.92 -5.27
C LYS A 95 7.61 29.71 -4.84
N MET A 96 8.17 28.53 -5.11
CA MET A 96 9.52 28.16 -4.68
C MET A 96 10.18 27.25 -5.71
N GLN A 97 11.47 27.46 -5.96
CA GLN A 97 12.27 26.58 -6.81
C GLN A 97 12.59 25.27 -6.07
N VAL A 98 11.78 24.25 -6.30
CA VAL A 98 11.98 22.89 -5.77
C VAL A 98 12.33 21.94 -6.92
N PRO A 99 13.30 21.02 -6.77
CA PRO A 99 13.57 20.02 -7.79
C PRO A 99 12.33 19.14 -8.03
N ARG A 100 11.89 19.02 -9.29
CA ARG A 100 10.71 18.23 -9.67
C ARG A 100 10.81 16.77 -9.23
N ALA A 101 12.00 16.19 -9.33
CA ALA A 101 12.29 14.83 -8.88
C ALA A 101 11.98 14.61 -7.38
N LEU A 102 12.09 15.65 -6.55
CA LEU A 102 11.75 15.55 -5.12
C LEU A 102 10.25 15.43 -4.91
N LEU A 103 9.43 16.11 -5.72
CA LEU A 103 7.97 16.07 -5.63
C LEU A 103 7.43 14.70 -6.06
N VAL A 104 7.97 14.16 -7.15
CA VAL A 104 7.67 12.79 -7.59
C VAL A 104 8.05 11.79 -6.49
N LEU A 105 9.23 11.93 -5.88
CA LEU A 105 9.66 11.04 -4.80
C LEU A 105 8.72 11.11 -3.59
N ILE A 106 8.26 12.30 -3.20
CA ILE A 106 7.29 12.47 -2.10
C ILE A 106 6.00 11.69 -2.41
N GLU A 107 5.45 11.86 -3.60
CA GLU A 107 4.18 11.23 -4.00
C GLU A 107 4.29 9.71 -4.20
N VAL A 108 5.45 9.20 -4.60
CA VAL A 108 5.70 7.74 -4.71
C VAL A 108 5.95 7.12 -3.33
N CYS A 109 6.68 7.79 -2.44
CA CYS A 109 6.96 7.25 -1.10
C CYS A 109 5.70 7.07 -0.25
N VAL A 110 4.68 7.92 -0.45
CA VAL A 110 3.46 7.88 0.38
C VAL A 110 2.68 6.57 0.21
N PRO A 111 2.26 6.14 -1.00
CA PRO A 111 1.65 4.83 -1.24
C PRO A 111 2.49 3.67 -0.71
N PHE A 112 3.80 3.69 -0.97
CA PHE A 112 4.70 2.63 -0.49
C PHE A 112 4.68 2.50 1.04
N LEU A 113 4.72 3.61 1.77
CA LEU A 113 4.65 3.59 3.24
C LEU A 113 3.31 3.04 3.75
N ILE A 114 2.21 3.44 3.10
CA ILE A 114 0.85 3.01 3.45
C ILE A 114 0.69 1.51 3.22
N HIS A 115 1.03 1.04 2.01
CA HIS A 115 0.87 -0.36 1.65
C HIS A 115 1.82 -1.25 2.44
N PHE A 116 3.02 -0.76 2.76
CA PHE A 116 3.93 -1.46 3.65
C PHE A 116 3.34 -1.64 5.06
N LEU A 117 2.71 -0.60 5.63
CA LEU A 117 2.00 -0.73 6.91
C LEU A 117 0.82 -1.70 6.83
N GLY A 118 0.04 -1.65 5.75
CA GLY A 118 -1.05 -2.60 5.51
C GLY A 118 -0.57 -4.04 5.36
N PHE A 119 0.59 -4.24 4.72
CA PHE A 119 1.23 -5.54 4.57
C PHE A 119 1.71 -6.08 5.92
N VAL A 120 2.39 -5.27 6.72
CA VAL A 120 2.80 -5.67 8.08
C VAL A 120 1.57 -6.02 8.92
N PHE A 121 0.50 -5.24 8.83
CA PHE A 121 -0.76 -5.54 9.52
C PHE A 121 -1.35 -6.89 9.09
N ILE A 122 -1.40 -7.18 7.79
CA ILE A 122 -1.94 -8.45 7.30
C ILE A 122 -1.09 -9.64 7.77
N LEU A 123 0.24 -9.50 7.76
CA LEU A 123 1.14 -10.55 8.28
C LEU A 123 0.90 -10.84 9.76
N VAL A 124 0.72 -9.80 10.58
CA VAL A 124 0.38 -9.98 12.01
C VAL A 124 -0.96 -10.69 12.18
N VAL A 125 -1.97 -10.33 11.39
CA VAL A 125 -3.27 -11.01 11.42
C VAL A 125 -3.11 -12.48 11.06
N LEU A 126 -2.39 -12.81 9.99
CA LEU A 126 -2.16 -14.21 9.58
C LEU A 126 -1.42 -15.03 10.65
N LEU A 127 -0.43 -14.44 11.33
CA LEU A 127 0.24 -15.08 12.48
C LEU A 127 -0.74 -15.40 13.62
N LEU A 128 -1.65 -14.49 13.94
CA LEU A 128 -2.65 -14.67 15.00
C LEU A 128 -3.66 -15.78 14.68
N PHE A 129 -3.98 -15.98 13.39
CA PHE A 129 -4.83 -17.06 12.92
C PHE A 129 -4.11 -18.43 12.86
N GLY A 130 -2.85 -18.50 13.32
CA GLY A 130 -2.12 -19.77 13.44
C GLY A 130 -1.58 -20.31 12.13
N GLN A 131 -1.54 -19.51 11.07
CA GLN A 131 -0.89 -19.91 9.82
C GLN A 131 0.63 -19.90 10.00
N SER A 132 1.27 -21.03 9.69
CA SER A 132 2.71 -21.15 9.64
C SER A 132 3.25 -20.30 8.49
N LEU A 133 3.59 -19.04 8.77
CA LEU A 133 4.41 -18.23 7.89
C LEU A 133 5.82 -18.83 7.87
N ALA A 134 6.07 -19.81 7.01
CA ALA A 134 7.45 -20.16 6.70
C ALA A 134 8.09 -18.86 6.18
N LEU A 135 9.22 -18.40 6.71
CA LEU A 135 9.85 -17.20 6.13
C LEU A 135 10.62 -17.54 4.85
N TRP A 136 10.84 -18.82 4.54
CA TRP A 136 11.69 -19.25 3.41
C TRP A 136 11.06 -19.01 2.03
N TRP A 137 9.73 -18.94 1.94
CA TRP A 137 8.95 -18.91 0.69
C TRP A 137 8.39 -17.52 0.36
N LEU A 138 8.69 -16.50 1.17
CA LEU A 138 8.45 -15.11 0.80
C LEU A 138 9.41 -14.79 -0.37
N PRO A 139 8.91 -14.41 -1.57
CA PRO A 139 9.76 -14.02 -2.68
C PRO A 139 10.58 -12.76 -2.39
#